data_AF-A0A1E5H056-F1
#
_entry.id   AF-A0A1E5H056-F1
#
_cell.length_a   1.000
_cell.length_b   1.000
_cell.length_c   1.000
_cell.angle_alpha   90.00
_cell.angle_beta   90.00
_cell.angle_gamma   90.00
#
_symmetry.space_group_name_H-M   'P 1'
#
loop_
_entity.id
_entity.type
_entity.pdbx_description
1 polymer ?
#
loop_
_entity_poly.entity_id
_entity_poly.type
_entity_poly.pdbx_seq_one_letter_code
_entity_poly.pdbx_strand_id
1 'polypeptide(L)'
;MGFYVDTAEMKKAVEEYQKLSKTAQSQLNTAKNAMNGIINSNAMSGKVRQAISADINNNQNAVLVGLKSSYLAVEMELHQAYQDFKGTTGESSDSAVLSEEVLIKAKSDIDKMKQTYQEQVKSFQSVYSSISDLISLSASKSDFNQVADATKKYADEIIKKVNQFDSKQGNSANEDMIQSLNIQIKSAQKVGGLSYTDPRFLAFANSTALADNVQAFQKNVTEADK
;
A
#
# COMPACT_ATOMS: atom_id res chain seq x y z
N MET A 1 -13.47 15.27 -1.29
CA MET A 1 -13.25 14.57 -2.58
C MET A 1 -13.87 13.20 -2.41
N GLY A 2 -14.64 12.70 -3.39
CA GLY A 2 -15.21 11.35 -3.31
C GLY A 2 -14.22 10.30 -3.82
N PHE A 3 -14.40 9.03 -3.46
CA PHE A 3 -13.47 7.97 -3.87
C PHE A 3 -13.80 7.37 -5.25
N TYR A 4 -12.74 6.90 -5.92
CA TYR A 4 -12.79 5.98 -7.06
C TYR A 4 -11.68 4.94 -6.85
N VAL A 5 -12.05 3.67 -6.75
CA VAL A 5 -11.12 2.57 -6.50
C VAL A 5 -11.36 1.45 -7.50
N ASP A 6 -10.34 1.09 -8.25
CA ASP A 6 -10.31 -0.09 -9.11
C ASP A 6 -9.40 -1.16 -8.48
N THR A 7 -9.98 -2.29 -8.09
CA THR A 7 -9.24 -3.36 -7.40
C THR A 7 -8.24 -4.06 -8.32
N ALA A 8 -8.49 -4.08 -9.64
CA ALA A 8 -7.57 -4.65 -10.61
C ALA A 8 -6.34 -3.74 -10.77
N GLU A 9 -6.53 -2.42 -10.78
CA GLU A 9 -5.42 -1.47 -10.77
C GLU A 9 -4.59 -1.56 -9.48
N MET A 10 -5.24 -1.67 -8.32
CA MET A 10 -4.54 -1.88 -7.05
C MET A 10 -3.69 -3.16 -7.07
N LYS A 11 -4.28 -4.29 -7.50
CA LYS A 11 -3.56 -5.57 -7.60
C LYS A 11 -2.38 -5.47 -8.55
N LYS A 12 -2.60 -4.86 -9.72
CA LYS A 12 -1.54 -4.65 -10.72
C LYS A 12 -0.39 -3.81 -10.17
N ALA A 13 -0.68 -2.76 -9.40
CA ALA A 13 0.35 -1.94 -8.78
C ALA A 13 1.21 -2.74 -7.78
N VAL A 14 0.59 -3.61 -6.97
CA VAL A 14 1.30 -4.53 -6.06
C VAL A 14 2.21 -5.49 -6.85
N GLU A 15 1.69 -6.11 -7.91
CA GLU A 15 2.44 -7.05 -8.74
C GLU A 15 3.62 -6.39 -9.48
N GLU A 16 3.40 -5.19 -10.04
CA GLU A 16 4.44 -4.40 -10.70
C GLU A 16 5.54 -3.98 -9.72
N TYR A 17 5.16 -3.53 -8.52
CA TYR A 17 6.12 -3.19 -7.47
C TYR A 17 6.92 -4.42 -7.04
N GLN A 18 6.26 -5.56 -6.82
CA GLN A 18 6.94 -6.80 -6.46
C GLN A 18 7.98 -7.22 -7.51
N LYS A 19 7.67 -7.09 -8.80
CA LYS A 19 8.61 -7.37 -9.88
C LYS A 19 9.82 -6.42 -9.82
N LEU A 20 9.56 -5.12 -9.64
CA LEU A 20 10.61 -4.10 -9.50
C LEU A 20 11.50 -4.36 -8.28
N SER A 21 10.88 -4.63 -7.12
CA SER A 21 11.53 -5.00 -5.85
C SER A 21 12.48 -6.16 -6.06
N LYS A 22 12.01 -7.28 -6.65
CA LYS A 22 12.85 -8.46 -6.93
C LYS A 22 14.05 -8.14 -7.82
N THR A 23 13.86 -7.35 -8.87
CA THR A 23 14.97 -6.92 -9.75
C THR A 23 15.97 -6.06 -9.01
N ALA A 24 15.51 -5.04 -8.27
CA ALA A 24 16.38 -4.15 -7.51
C ALA A 24 17.16 -4.91 -6.43
N GLN A 25 16.50 -5.78 -5.67
CA GLN A 25 17.14 -6.62 -4.65
C GLN A 25 18.22 -7.53 -5.26
N SER A 26 18.01 -8.10 -6.45
CA SER A 26 19.01 -8.91 -7.15
C SER A 26 20.25 -8.10 -7.55
N GLN A 27 20.04 -6.89 -8.08
CA GLN A 27 21.13 -5.97 -8.42
C GLN A 27 21.91 -5.53 -7.18
N LEU A 28 21.22 -5.22 -6.07
CA LEU A 28 21.85 -4.88 -4.79
C LEU A 28 22.66 -6.04 -4.21
N ASN A 29 22.19 -7.28 -4.33
CA ASN A 29 22.96 -8.46 -3.93
C ASN A 29 24.22 -8.63 -4.78
N THR A 30 24.12 -8.42 -6.10
CA THR A 30 25.27 -8.47 -7.00
C THR A 30 26.30 -7.40 -6.63
N ALA A 31 25.86 -6.17 -6.37
CA ALA A 31 26.72 -5.09 -5.92
C ALA A 31 27.41 -5.42 -4.59
N LYS A 32 26.66 -5.95 -3.62
CA LYS A 32 27.22 -6.38 -2.31
C LYS A 32 28.30 -7.46 -2.49
N ASN A 33 28.05 -8.43 -3.38
CA ASN A 33 29.03 -9.48 -3.66
C ASN A 33 30.29 -8.92 -4.33
N ALA A 34 30.15 -7.96 -5.25
CA ALA A 34 31.30 -7.26 -5.83
C ALA A 34 32.11 -6.50 -4.78
N MET A 35 31.44 -5.80 -3.86
CA MET A 35 32.10 -5.12 -2.73
C MET A 35 32.84 -6.10 -1.82
N ASN A 36 32.23 -7.25 -1.51
CA ASN A 36 32.91 -8.32 -0.75
C ASN A 36 34.11 -8.91 -1.51
N GLY A 37 34.07 -8.95 -2.84
CA GLY A 37 35.21 -9.31 -3.67
C GLY A 37 36.42 -8.38 -3.48
N ILE A 38 36.17 -7.08 -3.26
CA ILE A 38 37.24 -6.10 -2.96
C ILE A 38 37.89 -6.39 -1.60
N ILE A 39 37.10 -6.70 -0.57
CA ILE A 39 37.61 -7.07 0.77
C ILE A 39 38.49 -8.33 0.69
N ASN A 40 38.03 -9.33 -0.07
CA ASN A 40 38.68 -10.62 -0.20
C ASN A 40 39.88 -10.61 -1.17
N SER A 41 40.11 -9.50 -1.88
CA SER A 41 41.23 -9.36 -2.79
C SER A 41 42.57 -9.27 -2.05
N ASN A 42 43.60 -9.91 -2.61
CA ASN A 42 44.98 -9.79 -2.14
C ASN A 42 45.70 -8.55 -2.70
N ALA A 43 45.01 -7.72 -3.51
CA ALA A 43 45.60 -6.54 -4.13
C ALA A 43 45.93 -5.41 -3.15
N MET A 44 45.39 -5.43 -1.92
CA MET A 44 45.57 -4.39 -0.91
C MET A 44 46.14 -4.96 0.39
N SER A 45 47.00 -4.18 1.07
CA SER A 45 47.61 -4.54 2.35
C SER A 45 47.74 -3.32 3.29
N GLY A 46 48.06 -3.58 4.56
CA GLY A 46 48.32 -2.54 5.55
C GLY A 46 47.10 -1.69 5.94
N LYS A 47 47.36 -0.47 6.43
CA LYS A 47 46.33 0.44 6.97
C LYS A 47 45.27 0.84 5.94
N VAL A 48 45.65 0.96 4.67
CA VAL A 48 44.71 1.26 3.57
C VAL A 48 43.70 0.14 3.38
N ARG A 49 44.15 -1.12 3.40
CA ARG A 49 43.25 -2.29 3.35
C ARG A 49 42.25 -2.25 4.50
N GLN A 50 42.73 -2.02 5.72
CA GLN A 50 41.88 -1.95 6.92
C GLN A 50 40.80 -0.87 6.79
N ALA A 51 41.19 0.33 6.36
CA ALA A 51 40.27 1.45 6.17
C ALA A 51 39.21 1.16 5.10
N ILE A 52 39.61 0.60 3.96
CA ILE A 52 38.68 0.21 2.88
C ILE A 52 37.75 -0.91 3.33
N SER A 53 38.26 -1.93 4.02
CA SER A 53 37.42 -3.02 4.53
C SER A 53 36.41 -2.52 5.57
N ALA A 54 36.80 -1.59 6.44
CA ALA A 54 35.89 -0.98 7.39
C ALA A 54 34.79 -0.18 6.68
N ASP A 55 35.15 0.66 5.69
CA ASP A 55 34.18 1.43 4.92
C ASP A 55 33.20 0.54 4.14
N ILE A 56 33.71 -0.51 3.49
CA ILE A 56 32.86 -1.45 2.76
C ILE A 56 31.88 -2.14 3.72
N ASN A 57 32.35 -2.65 4.86
CA ASN A 57 31.50 -3.37 5.80
C ASN A 57 30.46 -2.46 6.47
N ASN A 58 30.91 -1.33 7.00
CA ASN A 58 30.09 -0.49 7.89
C ASN A 58 29.24 0.53 7.14
N ASN A 59 29.65 0.93 5.93
CA ASN A 59 28.96 1.95 5.14
C ASN A 59 28.39 1.37 3.85
N GLN A 60 29.23 0.88 2.94
CA GLN A 60 28.77 0.53 1.59
C GLN A 60 27.82 -0.68 1.60
N ASN A 61 28.23 -1.78 2.24
CA ASN A 61 27.40 -2.96 2.40
C ASN A 61 26.18 -2.67 3.27
N ALA A 62 26.31 -1.85 4.31
CA ALA A 62 25.19 -1.41 5.13
C ALA A 62 24.15 -0.66 4.29
N VAL A 63 24.57 0.27 3.42
CA VAL A 63 23.66 0.97 2.50
C VAL A 63 22.98 -0.01 1.54
N LEU A 64 23.73 -0.93 0.93
CA LEU A 64 23.19 -1.91 -0.02
C LEU A 64 22.17 -2.85 0.65
N VAL A 65 22.46 -3.33 1.85
CA VAL A 65 21.54 -4.18 2.62
C VAL A 65 20.32 -3.39 3.08
N GLY A 66 20.51 -2.16 3.57
CA GLY A 66 19.42 -1.29 4.00
C GLY A 66 18.45 -0.98 2.86
N LEU A 67 18.96 -0.62 1.68
CA LEU A 67 18.14 -0.42 0.49
C LEU A 67 17.38 -1.69 0.09
N LYS A 68 18.05 -2.85 0.13
CA LYS A 68 17.42 -4.14 -0.18
C LYS A 68 16.26 -4.43 0.77
N SER A 69 16.49 -4.27 2.08
CA SER A 69 15.45 -4.43 3.09
C SER A 69 14.34 -3.41 2.95
N SER A 70 14.65 -2.19 2.50
CA SER A 70 13.66 -1.14 2.27
C SER A 70 12.72 -1.49 1.12
N TYR A 71 13.24 -2.08 0.02
CA TYR A 71 12.40 -2.60 -1.07
C TYR A 71 11.43 -3.68 -0.60
N LEU A 72 11.92 -4.63 0.22
CA LEU A 72 11.08 -5.68 0.78
C LEU A 72 10.02 -5.10 1.73
N ALA A 73 10.37 -4.11 2.56
CA ALA A 73 9.44 -3.46 3.47
C ALA A 73 8.27 -2.79 2.72
N VAL A 74 8.55 -2.02 1.66
CA VAL A 74 7.47 -1.41 0.85
C VAL A 74 6.62 -2.47 0.15
N GLU A 75 7.24 -3.56 -0.34
CA GLU A 75 6.49 -4.67 -0.96
C GLU A 75 5.46 -5.25 0.02
N MET A 76 5.89 -5.47 1.27
CA MET A 76 5.01 -5.96 2.34
C MET A 76 3.94 -4.93 2.73
N GLU A 77 4.30 -3.66 2.86
CA GLU A 77 3.35 -2.56 3.17
C GLU A 77 2.28 -2.41 2.09
N LEU A 78 2.65 -2.47 0.81
CA LEU A 78 1.71 -2.42 -0.31
C LEU A 78 0.80 -3.65 -0.34
N HIS A 79 1.36 -4.83 -0.10
CA HIS A 79 0.56 -6.04 -0.03
C HIS A 79 -0.43 -5.99 1.15
N GLN A 80 0.02 -5.54 2.33
CA GLN A 80 -0.83 -5.35 3.50
C GLN A 80 -1.93 -4.32 3.23
N ALA A 81 -1.61 -3.19 2.60
CA ALA A 81 -2.60 -2.17 2.23
C ALA A 81 -3.68 -2.74 1.30
N TYR A 82 -3.29 -3.58 0.34
CA TYR A 82 -4.24 -4.28 -0.54
C TYR A 82 -5.13 -5.28 0.24
N GLN A 83 -4.56 -6.06 1.16
CA GLN A 83 -5.33 -6.99 2.00
C GLN A 83 -6.25 -6.25 2.96
N ASP A 84 -5.77 -5.17 3.58
CA ASP A 84 -6.55 -4.31 4.48
C ASP A 84 -7.71 -3.64 3.76
N PHE A 85 -7.53 -3.26 2.50
CA PHE A 85 -8.60 -2.75 1.67
C PHE A 85 -9.70 -3.79 1.51
N LYS A 86 -9.36 -5.01 1.07
CA LYS A 86 -10.32 -6.12 0.91
C LYS A 86 -11.00 -6.46 2.24
N GLY A 87 -10.24 -6.53 3.32
CA GLY A 87 -10.76 -6.84 4.66
C GLY A 87 -11.69 -5.76 5.23
N THR A 88 -11.39 -4.48 5.00
CA THR A 88 -12.19 -3.36 5.52
C THR A 88 -13.47 -3.16 4.72
N THR A 89 -13.38 -3.26 3.39
CA THR A 89 -14.54 -3.08 2.49
C THR A 89 -15.41 -4.33 2.42
N GLY A 90 -14.82 -5.50 2.59
CA GLY A 90 -15.44 -6.79 2.27
C GLY A 90 -15.47 -7.08 0.77
N GLU A 91 -14.78 -6.28 -0.05
CA GLU A 91 -14.68 -6.51 -1.49
C GLU A 91 -13.79 -7.72 -1.78
N SER A 92 -14.38 -8.75 -2.35
CA SER A 92 -13.68 -10.00 -2.70
C SER A 92 -13.29 -10.08 -4.17
N SER A 93 -13.95 -9.32 -5.03
CA SER A 93 -13.71 -9.30 -6.47
C SER A 93 -12.34 -8.69 -6.76
N ASP A 94 -11.59 -9.34 -7.64
CA ASP A 94 -10.31 -8.82 -8.12
C ASP A 94 -10.50 -7.75 -9.21
N SER A 95 -11.72 -7.53 -9.69
CA SER A 95 -12.05 -6.58 -10.78
C SER A 95 -13.21 -5.65 -10.44
N ALA A 96 -13.46 -5.39 -9.16
CA ALA A 96 -14.48 -4.44 -8.74
C ALA A 96 -14.03 -2.99 -8.98
N VAL A 97 -15.00 -2.16 -9.35
CA VAL A 97 -14.83 -0.71 -9.43
C VAL A 97 -15.81 -0.07 -8.45
N LEU A 98 -15.27 0.55 -7.41
CA LEU A 98 -16.03 1.27 -6.39
C LEU A 98 -15.93 2.76 -6.67
N SER A 99 -17.07 3.38 -6.98
CA SER A 99 -17.16 4.83 -7.19
C SER A 99 -18.24 5.42 -6.30
N GLU A 100 -17.84 6.36 -5.45
CA GLU A 100 -18.79 7.06 -4.56
C GLU A 100 -19.84 7.84 -5.37
N GLU A 101 -19.42 8.48 -6.46
CA GLU A 101 -20.33 9.20 -7.35
C GLU A 101 -21.39 8.26 -7.96
N VAL A 102 -20.98 7.10 -8.46
CA VAL A 102 -21.90 6.10 -9.02
C VAL A 102 -22.87 5.59 -7.95
N LEU A 103 -22.38 5.33 -6.73
CA LEU A 103 -23.22 4.89 -5.61
C LEU A 103 -24.23 5.97 -5.19
N ILE A 104 -23.81 7.24 -5.09
CA ILE A 104 -24.69 8.37 -4.79
C ILE A 104 -25.76 8.52 -5.89
N LYS A 105 -25.36 8.44 -7.16
CA LYS A 105 -26.30 8.50 -8.28
C LYS A 105 -27.30 7.35 -8.24
N ALA A 106 -26.84 6.13 -7.99
CA ALA A 106 -27.71 4.95 -7.87
C ALA A 106 -28.74 5.13 -6.75
N LYS A 107 -28.34 5.66 -5.58
CA LYS A 107 -29.26 5.97 -4.48
C LYS A 107 -30.34 6.98 -4.90
N SER A 108 -29.94 8.06 -5.59
CA SER A 108 -30.88 9.06 -6.12
C SER A 108 -31.85 8.46 -7.13
N ASP A 109 -31.37 7.59 -8.01
CA ASP A 109 -32.22 6.93 -9.01
C ASP A 109 -33.20 5.94 -8.35
N ILE A 110 -32.79 5.25 -7.28
CA ILE A 110 -33.68 4.43 -6.44
C ILE A 110 -34.78 5.27 -5.80
N ASP A 111 -34.48 6.45 -5.27
CA ASP A 111 -35.48 7.35 -4.69
C ASP A 111 -36.54 7.77 -5.73
N LYS A 112 -36.12 8.10 -6.95
CA LYS A 112 -37.04 8.40 -8.05
C LYS A 112 -37.91 7.20 -8.40
N MET A 113 -37.34 6.00 -8.51
CA MET A 113 -38.11 4.79 -8.78
C MET A 113 -39.13 4.51 -7.67
N LYS A 114 -38.76 4.73 -6.41
CA LYS A 114 -39.65 4.59 -5.25
C LYS A 114 -40.82 5.56 -5.30
N GLN A 115 -40.57 6.81 -5.66
CA GLN A 115 -41.63 7.79 -5.85
C GLN A 115 -42.59 7.37 -6.97
N THR A 116 -42.07 7.03 -8.15
CA THR A 116 -42.89 6.58 -9.30
C THR A 116 -43.71 5.34 -8.96
N TYR A 117 -43.12 4.36 -8.27
CA TYR A 117 -43.82 3.15 -7.83
C TYR A 117 -44.99 3.48 -6.90
N GLN A 118 -44.80 4.38 -5.93
CA GLN A 118 -45.86 4.79 -5.01
C GLN A 118 -46.99 5.55 -5.71
N GLU A 119 -46.66 6.39 -6.70
CA GLU A 119 -47.65 7.08 -7.53
C GLU A 119 -48.49 6.09 -8.34
N GLN A 120 -47.85 5.06 -8.94
CA GLN A 120 -48.55 4.00 -9.66
C GLN A 120 -49.46 3.16 -8.76
N VAL A 121 -48.99 2.75 -7.57
CA VAL A 121 -49.81 2.00 -6.61
C VAL A 121 -51.07 2.80 -6.22
N LYS A 122 -50.92 4.11 -5.94
CA LYS A 122 -52.07 4.98 -5.65
C LYS A 122 -53.04 5.07 -6.83
N SER A 123 -52.52 5.16 -8.06
CA SER A 123 -53.35 5.16 -9.27
C SER A 123 -54.17 3.88 -9.41
N PHE A 124 -53.56 2.70 -9.22
CA PHE A 124 -54.29 1.43 -9.27
C PHE A 124 -55.34 1.31 -8.18
N GLN A 125 -55.01 1.72 -6.95
CA GLN A 125 -55.96 1.73 -5.83
C GLN A 125 -57.17 2.62 -6.15
N SER A 126 -56.96 3.80 -6.73
CA SER A 126 -58.05 4.68 -7.14
C SER A 126 -58.96 4.02 -8.18
N VAL A 127 -58.40 3.34 -9.18
CA VAL A 127 -59.19 2.62 -10.20
C VAL A 127 -59.99 1.48 -9.57
N TYR A 128 -59.38 0.66 -8.71
CA TYR A 128 -60.07 -0.44 -8.04
C TYR A 128 -61.18 0.03 -7.12
N SER A 129 -60.97 1.12 -6.38
CA SER A 129 -62.03 1.74 -5.58
C SER A 129 -63.18 2.27 -6.44
N SER A 130 -62.92 2.75 -7.65
CA SER A 130 -63.97 3.29 -8.53
C SER A 130 -64.93 2.23 -9.10
N ILE A 131 -64.53 0.95 -9.11
CA ILE A 131 -65.33 -0.18 -9.63
C ILE A 131 -65.67 -1.22 -8.54
N SER A 132 -65.49 -0.87 -7.27
CA SER A 132 -65.59 -1.83 -6.15
C SER A 132 -67.01 -2.39 -5.95
N ASP A 133 -68.01 -1.69 -6.48
CA ASP A 133 -69.41 -2.11 -6.54
C ASP A 133 -69.63 -3.29 -7.50
N LEU A 134 -68.84 -3.38 -8.56
CA LEU A 134 -68.89 -4.48 -9.53
C LEU A 134 -68.03 -5.67 -9.10
N ILE A 135 -66.80 -5.40 -8.65
CA ILE A 135 -65.84 -6.42 -8.23
C ILE A 135 -64.90 -5.86 -7.17
N SER A 136 -64.73 -6.61 -6.08
CA SER A 136 -63.77 -6.25 -5.03
C SER A 136 -62.34 -6.62 -5.46
N LEU A 137 -61.56 -5.62 -5.86
CA LEU A 137 -60.14 -5.74 -6.20
C LEU A 137 -59.26 -5.01 -5.19
N SER A 138 -58.04 -5.50 -5.00
CA SER A 138 -57.02 -4.83 -4.19
C SER A 138 -55.68 -4.85 -4.91
N ALA A 139 -54.89 -3.79 -4.72
CA ALA A 139 -53.54 -3.73 -5.28
C ALA A 139 -52.65 -4.82 -4.66
N SER A 140 -51.87 -5.50 -5.50
CA SER A 140 -50.92 -6.51 -5.07
C SER A 140 -49.93 -5.90 -4.06
N LYS A 141 -49.66 -6.61 -2.97
CA LYS A 141 -48.57 -6.24 -2.05
C LYS A 141 -47.25 -6.51 -2.77
N SER A 142 -46.36 -5.53 -2.77
CA SER A 142 -45.00 -5.68 -3.25
C SER A 142 -44.03 -5.10 -2.24
N ASP A 143 -42.88 -5.75 -2.11
CA ASP A 143 -41.82 -5.40 -1.17
C ASP A 143 -40.86 -4.37 -1.76
N PHE A 144 -41.20 -3.75 -2.90
CA PHE A 144 -40.33 -2.82 -3.62
C PHE A 144 -39.75 -1.72 -2.73
N ASN A 145 -40.57 -1.09 -1.88
CA ASN A 145 -40.10 -0.05 -0.97
C ASN A 145 -39.04 -0.57 0.01
N GLN A 146 -39.24 -1.77 0.57
CA GLN A 146 -38.30 -2.38 1.51
C GLN A 146 -36.99 -2.76 0.81
N VAL A 147 -37.07 -3.34 -0.39
CA VAL A 147 -35.90 -3.67 -1.20
C VAL A 147 -35.13 -2.40 -1.56
N ALA A 148 -35.81 -1.34 -2.02
CA ALA A 148 -35.20 -0.05 -2.33
C ALA A 148 -34.45 0.55 -1.12
N ASP A 149 -35.06 0.54 0.06
CA ASP A 149 -34.44 1.05 1.29
C ASP A 149 -33.22 0.21 1.71
N ALA A 150 -33.31 -1.12 1.60
CA ALA A 150 -32.19 -2.01 1.87
C ALA A 150 -31.03 -1.78 0.89
N THR A 151 -31.31 -1.65 -0.42
CA THR A 151 -30.29 -1.38 -1.44
C THR A 151 -29.57 -0.06 -1.18
N LYS A 152 -30.30 1.01 -0.83
CA LYS A 152 -29.67 2.29 -0.47
C LYS A 152 -28.78 2.17 0.75
N LYS A 153 -29.23 1.43 1.77
CA LYS A 153 -28.43 1.16 2.97
C LYS A 153 -27.13 0.42 2.63
N TYR A 154 -27.16 -0.56 1.74
CA TYR A 154 -25.95 -1.23 1.29
C TYR A 154 -24.98 -0.28 0.57
N ALA A 155 -25.47 0.63 -0.27
CA ALA A 155 -24.63 1.65 -0.89
C ALA A 155 -23.98 2.58 0.15
N ASP A 156 -24.73 2.99 1.18
CA ASP A 156 -24.19 3.78 2.30
C ASP A 156 -23.12 3.02 3.11
N GLU A 157 -23.33 1.72 3.34
CA GLU A 157 -22.37 0.87 4.03
C GLU A 157 -21.07 0.72 3.23
N ILE A 158 -21.14 0.58 1.89
CA ILE A 158 -19.96 0.54 1.02
C ILE A 158 -19.20 1.86 1.14
N ILE A 159 -19.87 3.01 0.98
CA ILE A 159 -19.25 4.33 1.08
C ILE A 159 -18.54 4.48 2.43
N LYS A 160 -19.22 4.12 3.52
CA LYS A 160 -18.66 4.18 4.87
C LYS A 160 -17.42 3.31 5.01
N LYS A 161 -17.43 2.07 4.52
CA LYS A 161 -16.30 1.15 4.65
C LYS A 161 -15.08 1.59 3.84
N VAL A 162 -15.27 2.14 2.63
CA VAL A 162 -14.17 2.69 1.84
C VAL A 162 -13.56 3.91 2.54
N ASN A 163 -14.39 4.81 3.07
CA ASN A 163 -13.91 5.95 3.86
C ASN A 163 -13.22 5.52 5.17
N GLN A 164 -13.65 4.43 5.78
CA GLN A 164 -12.96 3.84 6.94
C GLN A 164 -11.55 3.36 6.57
N PHE A 165 -11.40 2.71 5.41
CA PHE A 165 -10.09 2.34 4.90
C PHE A 165 -9.22 3.58 4.67
N ASP A 166 -9.73 4.61 3.98
CA ASP A 166 -9.00 5.85 3.69
C ASP A 166 -8.56 6.60 4.97
N SER A 167 -9.35 6.51 6.03
CA SER A 167 -9.01 7.12 7.33
C SER A 167 -7.91 6.40 8.12
N LYS A 168 -7.48 5.20 7.70
CA LYS A 168 -6.39 4.49 8.37
C LYS A 168 -5.07 5.16 8.04
N GLN A 169 -4.46 5.80 9.04
CA GLN A 169 -3.06 6.24 8.95
C GLN A 169 -2.13 5.04 9.17
N GLY A 170 -1.19 4.83 8.24
CA GLY A 170 -0.05 3.95 8.43
C GLY A 170 1.20 4.79 8.69
N ASN A 171 2.01 4.39 9.67
CA ASN A 171 3.38 4.88 9.79
C ASN A 171 4.29 3.85 9.12
N SER A 172 5.01 4.25 8.07
CA SER A 172 5.98 3.38 7.41
C SER A 172 7.32 3.47 8.15
N ALA A 173 7.69 2.40 8.86
CA ALA A 173 9.02 2.29 9.47
C ALA A 173 10.16 2.31 8.44
N ASN A 174 9.81 2.15 7.16
CA ASN A 174 10.73 2.25 6.05
C ASN A 174 11.19 3.69 5.75
N GLU A 175 10.36 4.70 6.03
CA GLU A 175 10.72 6.11 5.78
C GLU A 175 11.95 6.52 6.60
N ASP A 176 11.98 6.16 7.88
CA ASP A 176 13.10 6.42 8.78
C ASP A 176 14.39 5.74 8.28
N MET A 177 14.29 4.50 7.79
CA MET A 177 15.43 3.78 7.22
C MET A 177 15.94 4.46 5.94
N ILE A 178 15.05 4.83 5.01
CA ILE A 178 15.42 5.56 3.79
C ILE A 178 16.12 6.88 4.14
N GLN A 179 15.61 7.60 5.15
CA GLN A 179 16.24 8.83 5.62
C GLN A 179 17.64 8.58 6.19
N SER A 180 17.81 7.54 7.01
CA SER A 180 19.11 7.12 7.57
C SER A 180 20.12 6.81 6.46
N LEU A 181 19.71 6.05 5.45
CA LEU A 181 20.53 5.71 4.28
C LEU A 181 20.94 6.96 3.49
N ASN A 182 20.01 7.89 3.27
CA ASN A 182 20.29 9.15 2.58
C ASN A 182 21.29 10.03 3.35
N ILE A 183 21.17 10.11 4.67
CA ILE A 183 22.15 10.81 5.53
C ILE A 183 23.53 10.18 5.40
N GLN A 184 23.62 8.85 5.37
CA GLN A 184 24.90 8.17 5.20
C GLN A 184 25.53 8.45 3.83
N ILE A 185 24.74 8.40 2.74
CA ILE A 185 25.22 8.70 1.38
C ILE A 185 25.77 10.13 1.31
N LYS A 186 25.07 11.12 1.88
CA LYS A 186 25.54 12.50 1.95
C LYS A 186 26.83 12.64 2.78
N SER A 187 26.97 11.84 3.83
CA SER A 187 28.19 11.82 4.65
C SER A 187 29.37 11.20 3.91
N ALA A 188 29.15 10.12 3.15
CA ALA A 188 30.14 9.51 2.28
C ALA A 188 30.67 10.51 1.23
N GLN A 189 29.80 11.32 0.63
CA GLN A 189 30.20 12.37 -0.33
C GLN A 189 31.16 13.40 0.28
N LYS A 190 31.04 13.72 1.57
CA LYS A 190 31.92 14.69 2.25
C LYS A 190 33.32 14.14 2.49
N VAL A 191 33.47 12.81 2.61
CA VAL A 191 34.76 12.14 2.87
C VAL A 191 35.36 11.51 1.61
N GLY A 192 34.63 11.45 0.50
CA GLY A 192 34.99 10.74 -0.74
C GLY A 192 36.19 11.25 -1.53
N GLY A 193 36.87 12.30 -1.05
CA GLY A 193 38.14 12.79 -1.63
C GLY A 193 39.32 12.73 -0.66
N LEU A 194 39.12 12.18 0.54
CA LEU A 194 40.17 12.10 1.57
C LEU A 194 41.05 10.88 1.37
N SER A 195 42.30 10.96 1.85
CA SER A 195 43.17 9.78 1.94
C SER A 195 42.54 8.73 2.85
N TYR A 196 42.75 7.45 2.52
CA TYR A 196 42.37 6.32 3.38
C TYR A 196 43.06 6.30 4.75
N THR A 197 44.06 7.16 4.95
CA THR A 197 44.74 7.38 6.23
C THR A 197 44.33 8.67 6.93
N ASP A 198 43.46 9.48 6.33
CA ASP A 198 42.94 10.71 6.94
C ASP A 198 42.06 10.35 8.15
N PRO A 199 42.27 10.95 9.33
CA PRO A 199 41.48 10.66 10.53
C PRO A 199 39.96 10.80 10.33
N ARG A 200 39.51 11.72 9.48
CA ARG A 200 38.08 11.92 9.19
C ARG A 200 37.50 10.78 8.37
N PHE A 201 38.24 10.28 7.38
CA PHE A 201 37.86 9.10 6.63
C PHE A 201 37.81 7.88 7.56
N LEU A 202 38.85 7.69 8.37
CA LEU A 202 38.90 6.56 9.32
C LEU A 202 37.76 6.59 10.34
N ALA A 203 37.39 7.77 10.85
CA ALA A 203 36.24 7.90 11.75
C ALA A 203 34.92 7.50 11.06
N PHE A 204 34.73 7.92 9.81
CA PHE A 204 33.57 7.53 9.00
C PHE A 204 33.55 6.03 8.69
N ALA A 205 34.67 5.48 8.21
CA ALA A 205 34.82 4.07 7.84
C ALA A 205 34.59 3.11 9.02
N ASN A 206 35.04 3.50 10.22
CA ASN A 206 34.92 2.67 11.42
C ASN A 206 33.60 2.84 12.17
N SER A 207 32.73 3.76 11.76
CA SER A 207 31.42 3.96 12.41
C SER A 207 30.46 2.81 12.08
N THR A 208 30.07 2.02 13.07
CA THR A 208 29.13 0.88 12.89
C THR A 208 27.66 1.26 12.96
N ALA A 209 27.33 2.50 13.36
CA ALA A 209 25.97 2.92 13.66
C ALA A 209 24.95 2.62 12.54
N LEU A 210 25.32 2.84 11.28
CA LEU A 210 24.44 2.47 10.16
C LEU A 210 24.29 0.95 10.04
N ALA A 211 25.40 0.20 10.07
CA ALA A 211 25.38 -1.24 9.93
C ALA A 211 24.51 -1.91 11.01
N ASP A 212 24.63 -1.45 12.25
CA ASP A 212 23.85 -1.94 13.38
C ASP A 212 22.35 -1.64 13.19
N ASN A 213 22.01 -0.42 12.77
CA ASN A 213 20.63 -0.02 12.49
C ASN A 213 20.02 -0.83 11.32
N VAL A 214 20.77 -0.98 10.23
CA VAL A 214 20.35 -1.76 9.06
C VAL A 214 20.15 -3.23 9.43
N GLN A 215 21.00 -3.80 10.26
CA GLN A 215 20.86 -5.19 10.70
C GLN A 215 19.59 -5.39 11.53
N ALA A 216 19.29 -4.47 12.45
CA ALA A 216 18.06 -4.49 13.24
C ALA A 216 16.82 -4.37 12.34
N PHE A 217 16.81 -3.42 11.41
CA PHE A 217 15.72 -3.25 10.45
C PHE A 217 15.54 -4.46 9.54
N GLN A 218 16.63 -4.99 8.96
CA GLN A 218 16.59 -6.18 8.12
C GLN A 218 15.95 -7.36 8.85
N LYS A 219 16.33 -7.56 10.12
CA LYS A 219 15.75 -8.61 10.96
C LYS A 219 14.24 -8.43 11.10
N ASN A 220 13.78 -7.23 11.47
CA ASN A 220 12.36 -6.93 11.63
C ASN A 220 11.56 -7.19 10.34
N VAL A 221 12.07 -6.71 9.19
CA VAL A 221 11.41 -6.90 7.89
C VAL A 221 11.35 -8.39 7.52
N THR A 222 12.44 -9.13 7.72
CA THR A 222 12.51 -10.56 7.35
C THR A 222 11.67 -11.44 8.30
N GLU A 223 11.49 -11.03 9.55
CA GLU A 223 10.60 -11.72 10.49
C GLU A 223 9.13 -11.50 10.15
N ALA A 224 8.76 -10.29 9.71
CA ALA A 224 7.39 -9.98 9.30
C ALA A 224 7.00 -10.59 7.93
N ASP A 225 7.97 -11.01 7.12
CA ASP A 225 7.76 -11.68 5.81
C ASP A 225 7.42 -13.18 5.96
N LYS A 226 7.60 -13.76 7.16
CA LYS A 226 7.34 -15.18 7.45
C LYS A 226 5.95 -15.43 8.01
#